data_AF-A0AA51LZC3-F1
#
_entry.id   AF-A0AA51LZC3-F1
#
_cell.length_a   1.000
_cell.length_b   1.000
_cell.length_c   1.000
_cell.angle_alpha   90.00
_cell.angle_beta   90.00
_cell.angle_gamma   90.00
#
_symmetry.space_group_name_H-M   'P 1'
#
loop_
_entity.id
_entity.type
_entity.pdbx_description
1 polymer ?
#
loop_
_entity_poly.entity_id
_entity_poly.type
_entity_poly.pdbx_seq_one_letter_code
_entity_poly.pdbx_strand_id
1 'polypeptide(L)'
;MTRLSGRRIVVALALSSVVAASACSESNPPPSERAPGALVSSRPLTTAAALPSAARTDLITYLSEDAAGRTILVSGTVAIPRGDAPDGGWPVISWAHGTTGVGDACAPSADTVGGPAHGYLSRTTAMLDRWVADGYVVVQTDYEGLGTPGGHPYMNGDSAANTVVDIVRAAREADPGVGTRWTAMGHSQGGHAALFTAAHGAERAPELELQGAVAYAPGSRTSETAAYFETGGPGIAQALSFLPVLLLGAEAADPDIAADAMLTDASRPLLAAARTGCMDDVRAAAATVPVDQVFAPGADVGRLTEYFATQEPEALTLTVPTLVVQGTTDVLVSRQITDEVTNSLCSNGSPVSYEVYDGADHRGVLEAAHDDVRSFVEEVSSGEAPAAVCS
;
A
#
# COMPACT_ATOMS: atom_id res chain seq x y z
N MET A 1 62.65 -31.08 -66.03
CA MET A 1 61.54 -30.13 -66.29
C MET A 1 60.41 -30.60 -65.38
N THR A 2 59.88 -29.90 -64.39
CA THR A 2 59.60 -28.46 -64.23
C THR A 2 59.48 -28.15 -62.72
N ARG A 3 59.75 -26.90 -62.33
CA ARG A 3 59.82 -26.37 -60.95
C ARG A 3 58.45 -26.34 -60.25
N LEU A 4 58.44 -26.41 -58.91
CA LEU A 4 57.48 -25.68 -58.07
C LEU A 4 58.15 -25.17 -56.77
N SER A 5 57.73 -23.95 -56.40
CA SER A 5 58.32 -23.04 -55.43
C SER A 5 57.54 -23.07 -54.12
N GLY A 6 58.22 -23.30 -52.99
CA GLY A 6 57.66 -23.12 -51.63
C GLY A 6 58.29 -21.92 -50.94
N ARG A 7 57.52 -20.86 -50.72
CA ARG A 7 57.93 -19.59 -50.14
C ARG A 7 57.60 -19.59 -48.63
N ARG A 8 58.63 -19.43 -47.79
CA ARG A 8 58.52 -19.36 -46.31
C ARG A 8 57.97 -17.99 -45.90
N ILE A 9 56.94 -17.98 -45.06
CA ILE A 9 56.37 -16.78 -44.44
C ILE A 9 57.06 -16.56 -43.08
N VAL A 10 57.58 -15.36 -42.88
CA VAL A 10 58.15 -14.87 -41.61
C VAL A 10 57.02 -14.17 -40.84
N VAL A 11 56.81 -14.58 -39.58
CA VAL A 11 55.84 -13.98 -38.65
C VAL A 11 56.53 -12.84 -37.90
N ALA A 12 55.98 -11.63 -37.97
CA ALA A 12 56.41 -10.48 -37.17
C ALA A 12 55.52 -10.35 -35.93
N LEU A 13 56.13 -10.34 -34.74
CA LEU A 13 55.45 -10.03 -33.47
C LEU A 13 55.24 -8.52 -33.35
N ALA A 14 53.99 -8.10 -33.12
CA ALA A 14 53.65 -6.76 -32.69
C ALA A 14 53.44 -6.77 -31.17
N LEU A 15 54.23 -5.96 -30.43
CA LEU A 15 53.97 -5.66 -29.02
C LEU A 15 52.90 -4.58 -28.93
N SER A 16 51.75 -4.92 -28.32
CA SER A 16 50.74 -3.94 -27.91
C SER A 16 50.84 -3.74 -26.41
N SER A 17 51.23 -2.54 -26.01
CA SER A 17 51.25 -2.04 -24.63
C SER A 17 49.82 -1.92 -24.08
N VAL A 18 49.53 -2.65 -23.00
CA VAL A 18 48.28 -2.56 -22.24
C VAL A 18 48.38 -1.38 -21.27
N VAL A 19 47.56 -0.35 -21.50
CA VAL A 19 47.30 0.70 -20.52
C VAL A 19 46.19 0.17 -19.62
N ALA A 20 46.51 -0.09 -18.35
CA ALA A 20 45.52 -0.43 -17.33
C ALA A 20 44.78 0.84 -16.90
N ALA A 21 43.53 0.99 -17.34
CA ALA A 21 42.59 1.94 -16.75
C ALA A 21 41.88 1.23 -15.59
N SER A 22 42.20 1.61 -14.35
CA SER A 22 41.41 1.25 -13.18
C SER A 22 40.08 2.00 -13.24
N ALA A 23 39.07 1.37 -13.83
CA ALA A 23 37.68 1.75 -13.60
C ALA A 23 37.26 1.18 -12.24
N CYS A 24 37.08 2.04 -11.24
CA CYS A 24 36.29 1.71 -10.07
C CYS A 24 34.85 1.51 -10.55
N SER A 25 34.49 0.28 -10.88
CA SER A 25 33.08 -0.11 -10.99
C SER A 25 32.57 -0.20 -9.56
N GLU A 26 31.84 0.82 -9.09
CA GLU A 26 30.93 0.64 -7.97
C GLU A 26 29.89 -0.39 -8.40
N SER A 27 30.17 -1.67 -8.12
CA SER A 27 29.18 -2.72 -8.27
C SER A 27 28.13 -2.47 -7.19
N ASN A 28 26.98 -1.93 -7.58
CA ASN A 28 25.81 -1.94 -6.71
C ASN A 28 25.57 -3.38 -6.27
N PRO A 29 25.44 -3.65 -4.96
CA PRO A 29 25.18 -5.01 -4.50
C PRO A 29 23.89 -5.55 -5.14
N PRO A 30 23.82 -6.86 -5.40
CA PRO A 30 22.60 -7.49 -5.90
C PRO A 30 21.41 -7.14 -4.98
N PRO A 31 20.17 -7.03 -5.52
CA PRO A 31 19.01 -6.59 -4.73
C PRO A 31 18.82 -7.30 -3.39
N SER A 32 19.19 -8.58 -3.27
CA SER A 32 19.11 -9.36 -2.02
C SER A 32 20.07 -8.93 -0.90
N GLU A 33 21.04 -8.04 -1.18
CA GLU A 33 22.02 -7.54 -0.21
C GLU A 33 21.76 -6.09 0.22
N ARG A 34 20.75 -5.43 -0.37
CA ARG A 34 20.36 -4.06 -0.01
C ARG A 34 19.22 -4.09 1.03
N ALA A 35 19.25 -3.12 1.94
CA ALA A 35 18.28 -3.04 3.03
C ALA A 35 16.87 -2.70 2.51
N PRO A 36 15.82 -3.05 3.28
CA PRO A 36 14.46 -2.54 3.03
C PRO A 36 14.46 -1.01 2.93
N GLY A 37 13.69 -0.49 1.98
CA GLY A 37 13.66 0.92 1.60
C GLY A 37 14.69 1.36 0.56
N ALA A 38 15.61 0.49 0.13
CA ALA A 38 16.59 0.85 -0.90
C ALA A 38 15.92 1.05 -2.27
N LEU A 39 16.26 2.15 -2.94
CA LEU A 39 15.78 2.46 -4.28
C LEU A 39 16.40 1.53 -5.32
N VAL A 40 15.57 0.96 -6.19
CA VAL A 40 16.02 0.07 -7.28
C VAL A 40 15.98 0.79 -8.62
N SER A 41 14.90 1.51 -8.92
CA SER A 41 14.78 2.32 -10.14
C SER A 41 13.89 3.52 -9.92
N SER A 42 14.13 4.60 -10.66
CA SER A 42 13.23 5.75 -10.74
C SER A 42 13.11 6.20 -12.20
N ARG A 43 11.89 6.52 -12.63
CA ARG A 43 11.63 7.10 -13.95
C ARG A 43 10.44 8.07 -13.89
N PRO A 44 10.40 9.10 -14.76
CA PRO A 44 9.23 9.97 -14.87
C PRO A 44 7.93 9.19 -15.15
N LEU A 45 6.85 9.64 -14.54
CA LEU A 45 5.49 9.13 -14.73
C LEU A 45 4.55 10.26 -15.14
N THR A 46 3.80 10.04 -16.21
CA THR A 46 2.88 11.04 -16.79
C THR A 46 1.48 10.46 -17.05
N THR A 47 1.14 9.35 -16.40
CA THR A 47 -0.19 8.71 -16.51
C THR A 47 -1.19 9.37 -15.54
N ALA A 48 -2.37 8.76 -15.34
CA ALA A 48 -3.36 9.27 -14.38
C ALA A 48 -2.92 9.14 -12.91
N ALA A 49 -1.90 8.32 -12.64
CA ALA A 49 -1.26 8.20 -11.34
C ALA A 49 -0.37 9.40 -10.97
N ALA A 50 -0.06 10.29 -11.92
CA ALA A 50 0.70 11.51 -11.65
C ALA A 50 -0.19 12.57 -10.98
N LEU A 51 0.35 13.28 -9.98
CA LEU A 51 -0.36 14.39 -9.32
C LEU A 51 -0.18 15.69 -10.15
N PRO A 52 -1.28 16.29 -10.69
CA PRO A 52 -1.19 17.46 -11.57
C PRO A 52 -0.46 18.69 -11.00
N SER A 53 -0.55 18.91 -9.68
CA SER A 53 0.04 20.05 -8.99
C SER A 53 1.53 19.85 -8.66
N ALA A 54 2.04 18.63 -8.76
CA ALA A 54 3.46 18.32 -8.57
C ALA A 54 4.35 19.03 -9.61
N ALA A 55 5.62 19.24 -9.25
CA ALA A 55 6.66 19.60 -10.23
C ALA A 55 6.98 18.40 -11.14
N ARG A 56 7.02 17.21 -10.54
CA ARG A 56 7.14 15.93 -11.25
C ARG A 56 6.55 14.81 -10.39
N THR A 57 6.13 13.74 -11.05
CA THR A 57 5.85 12.45 -10.40
C THR A 57 6.75 11.40 -11.02
N ASP A 58 7.42 10.61 -10.20
CA ASP A 58 8.27 9.51 -10.62
C ASP A 58 7.59 8.18 -10.25
N LEU A 59 7.65 7.19 -11.15
CA LEU A 59 7.44 5.78 -10.80
C LEU A 59 8.76 5.24 -10.28
N ILE A 60 8.72 4.68 -9.08
CA ILE A 60 9.86 4.00 -8.48
C ILE A 60 9.62 2.51 -8.30
N THR A 61 10.71 1.75 -8.24
CA THR A 61 10.73 0.44 -7.61
C THR A 61 11.75 0.45 -6.50
N TYR A 62 11.45 -0.23 -5.40
CA TYR A 62 12.25 -0.23 -4.18
C TYR A 62 12.13 -1.59 -3.48
N LEU A 63 13.03 -1.85 -2.53
CA LEU A 63 13.01 -3.09 -1.76
C LEU A 63 12.16 -2.93 -0.49
N SER A 64 11.43 -3.98 -0.10
CA SER A 64 10.74 -4.06 1.18
C SER A 64 10.77 -5.51 1.69
N GLU A 65 9.95 -5.84 2.68
CA GLU A 65 9.80 -7.18 3.23
C GLU A 65 8.35 -7.64 3.13
N ASP A 66 8.17 -8.88 2.68
CA ASP A 66 6.85 -9.50 2.57
C ASP A 66 6.29 -9.94 3.93
N ALA A 67 5.05 -10.46 3.91
CA ALA A 67 4.37 -11.05 5.06
C ALA A 67 5.15 -12.20 5.75
N ALA A 68 6.15 -12.79 5.09
CA ALA A 68 7.03 -13.84 5.63
C ALA A 68 8.44 -13.33 6.00
N GLY A 69 8.68 -12.01 5.95
CA GLY A 69 9.96 -11.37 6.27
C GLY A 69 11.04 -11.55 5.20
N ARG A 70 10.67 -11.87 3.96
CA ARG A 70 11.62 -12.01 2.84
C ARG A 70 11.70 -10.71 2.05
N THR A 71 12.89 -10.37 1.57
CA THR A 71 13.07 -9.19 0.73
C THR A 71 12.30 -9.31 -0.60
N ILE A 72 11.49 -8.30 -0.91
CA ILE A 72 10.68 -8.20 -2.12
C ILE A 72 10.95 -6.89 -2.87
N LEU A 73 10.63 -6.89 -4.17
CA LEU A 73 10.56 -5.66 -4.97
C LEU A 73 9.13 -5.13 -4.91
N VAL A 74 8.96 -3.84 -4.64
CA VAL A 74 7.67 -3.14 -4.60
C VAL A 74 7.75 -1.91 -5.52
N SER A 75 6.63 -1.54 -6.14
CA SER A 75 6.50 -0.31 -6.93
C SER A 75 5.66 0.75 -6.20
N GLY A 76 5.77 1.98 -6.66
CA GLY A 76 4.99 3.10 -6.14
C GLY A 76 5.32 4.41 -6.82
N THR A 77 4.62 5.47 -6.46
CA THR A 77 4.84 6.81 -7.00
C THR A 77 5.44 7.75 -5.96
N VAL A 78 6.27 8.68 -6.45
CA VAL A 78 6.83 9.79 -5.66
C VAL A 78 6.50 11.09 -6.38
N ALA A 79 5.62 11.90 -5.81
CA ALA A 79 5.25 13.21 -6.33
C ALA A 79 5.99 14.30 -5.56
N ILE A 80 6.84 15.04 -6.28
CA ILE A 80 7.66 16.12 -5.72
C ILE A 80 6.92 17.45 -5.92
N PRO A 81 6.71 18.26 -4.87
CA PRO A 81 6.02 19.53 -4.95
C PRO A 81 6.81 20.56 -5.75
N ARG A 82 6.14 21.65 -6.14
CA ARG A 82 6.79 22.81 -6.79
C ARG A 82 7.50 23.68 -5.76
N GLY A 83 8.53 24.39 -6.20
CA GLY A 83 9.34 25.28 -5.36
C GLY A 83 10.64 24.63 -4.93
N ASP A 84 11.34 25.29 -4.01
CA ASP A 84 12.59 24.80 -3.42
C ASP A 84 12.29 24.06 -2.10
N ALA A 85 13.09 23.03 -1.81
CA ALA A 85 12.96 22.31 -0.54
C ALA A 85 13.30 23.25 0.64
N PRO A 86 12.48 23.25 1.71
CA PRO A 86 12.82 23.98 2.93
C PRO A 86 14.04 23.37 3.63
N ASP A 87 14.57 24.07 4.63
CA ASP A 87 15.62 23.51 5.48
C ASP A 87 15.16 22.19 6.11
N GLY A 88 15.94 21.12 5.93
CA GLY A 88 15.59 19.76 6.38
C GLY A 88 14.74 18.95 5.38
N GLY A 89 14.41 19.51 4.22
CA GLY A 89 13.66 18.85 3.15
C GLY A 89 12.14 18.98 3.29
N TRP A 90 11.42 18.69 2.20
CA TRP A 90 9.95 18.70 2.22
C TRP A 90 9.42 17.64 3.20
N PRO A 91 8.38 17.96 3.99
CA PRO A 91 7.65 16.95 4.76
C PRO A 91 6.98 15.95 3.82
N VAL A 92 6.82 14.71 4.27
CA VAL A 92 6.31 13.61 3.45
C VAL A 92 4.94 13.14 3.93
N ILE A 93 3.99 13.01 3.01
CA ILE A 93 2.78 12.22 3.22
C ILE A 93 3.00 10.85 2.57
N SER A 94 3.01 9.79 3.39
CA SER A 94 3.02 8.41 2.90
C SER A 94 1.60 7.88 2.84
N TRP A 95 1.06 7.77 1.62
CA TRP A 95 -0.31 7.36 1.37
C TRP A 95 -0.43 5.85 1.14
N ALA A 96 -1.22 5.22 2.01
CA ALA A 96 -1.69 3.86 1.96
C ALA A 96 -3.08 3.84 1.29
N HIS A 97 -3.17 3.29 0.07
CA HIS A 97 -4.43 3.27 -0.66
C HIS A 97 -5.41 2.20 -0.12
N GLY A 98 -6.70 2.43 -0.33
CA GLY A 98 -7.75 1.44 -0.11
C GLY A 98 -7.84 0.40 -1.23
N THR A 99 -8.76 -0.54 -1.09
CA THR A 99 -8.83 -1.73 -1.95
C THR A 99 -9.01 -1.40 -3.43
N THR A 100 -7.99 -1.65 -4.24
CA THR A 100 -8.04 -1.57 -5.71
C THR A 100 -8.24 -2.95 -6.34
N GLY A 101 -7.70 -4.01 -5.75
CA GLY A 101 -7.77 -5.40 -6.21
C GLY A 101 -6.57 -6.20 -5.71
N VAL A 102 -6.30 -7.37 -6.31
CA VAL A 102 -5.12 -8.20 -6.01
C VAL A 102 -4.26 -8.49 -7.25
N GLY A 103 -4.66 -8.00 -8.43
CA GLY A 103 -3.92 -8.16 -9.68
C GLY A 103 -3.04 -6.95 -10.01
N ASP A 104 -2.02 -7.17 -10.83
CA ASP A 104 -1.03 -6.14 -11.21
C ASP A 104 -1.65 -4.88 -11.82
N ALA A 105 -2.72 -5.02 -12.60
CA ALA A 105 -3.42 -3.89 -13.22
C ALA A 105 -4.14 -2.99 -12.20
N CYS A 106 -4.24 -3.43 -10.95
CA CYS A 106 -4.86 -2.70 -9.85
C CYS A 106 -3.86 -1.90 -9.02
N ALA A 107 -2.57 -2.03 -9.30
CA ALA A 107 -1.53 -1.21 -8.69
C ALA A 107 -1.79 0.28 -8.98
N PRO A 108 -1.87 1.15 -7.97
CA PRO A 108 -2.11 2.57 -8.19
C PRO A 108 -1.12 3.25 -9.13
N SER A 109 0.15 2.85 -9.10
CA SER A 109 1.18 3.41 -9.99
C SER A 109 0.96 3.08 -11.46
N ALA A 110 0.13 2.09 -11.77
CA ALA A 110 -0.27 1.69 -13.11
C ALA A 110 -1.54 2.43 -13.61
N ASP A 111 -2.11 3.34 -12.82
CA ASP A 111 -3.40 3.96 -13.13
C ASP A 111 -3.39 4.77 -14.44
N THR A 112 -4.51 4.67 -15.16
CA THR A 112 -4.80 5.41 -16.39
C THR A 112 -6.26 5.84 -16.37
N VAL A 113 -6.62 6.87 -17.14
CA VAL A 113 -8.00 7.43 -17.15
C VAL A 113 -9.09 6.38 -17.47
N GLY A 114 -8.75 5.33 -18.22
CA GLY A 114 -9.65 4.21 -18.55
C GLY A 114 -9.31 2.92 -17.81
N GLY A 115 -8.45 2.98 -16.80
CA GLY A 115 -7.96 1.83 -16.06
C GLY A 115 -9.01 1.23 -15.13
N PRO A 116 -8.89 -0.07 -14.80
CA PRO A 116 -9.91 -0.80 -14.02
C PRO A 116 -10.01 -0.37 -12.55
N ALA A 117 -8.99 0.33 -12.01
CA ALA A 117 -9.00 0.89 -10.66
C ALA A 117 -9.31 2.41 -10.60
N HIS A 118 -9.42 3.07 -11.76
CA HIS A 118 -9.46 4.54 -11.86
C HIS A 118 -10.64 5.17 -11.11
N GLY A 119 -11.77 4.48 -11.01
CA GLY A 119 -12.97 5.00 -10.33
C GLY A 119 -12.76 5.30 -8.84
N TYR A 120 -11.91 4.52 -8.16
CA TYR A 120 -11.47 4.81 -6.79
C TYR A 120 -10.28 5.78 -6.80
N LEU A 121 -9.26 5.47 -7.61
CA LEU A 121 -7.98 6.19 -7.60
C LEU A 121 -8.11 7.66 -7.99
N SER A 122 -8.98 8.02 -8.94
CA SER A 122 -9.24 9.42 -9.30
C SER A 122 -9.68 10.29 -8.12
N ARG A 123 -10.40 9.72 -7.13
CA ARG A 123 -10.83 10.45 -5.92
C ARG A 123 -9.67 10.65 -4.96
N THR A 124 -8.87 9.62 -4.73
CA THR A 124 -7.69 9.73 -3.87
C THR A 124 -6.63 10.61 -4.51
N THR A 125 -6.41 10.53 -5.83
CA THR A 125 -5.53 11.42 -6.58
C THR A 125 -5.93 12.87 -6.41
N ALA A 126 -7.23 13.21 -6.48
CA ALA A 126 -7.70 14.58 -6.27
C ALA A 126 -7.45 15.08 -4.84
N MET A 127 -7.56 14.21 -3.83
CA MET A 127 -7.22 14.53 -2.44
C MET A 127 -5.70 14.73 -2.26
N LEU A 128 -4.90 13.80 -2.77
CA LEU A 128 -3.42 13.83 -2.72
C LEU A 128 -2.84 15.01 -3.48
N ASP A 129 -3.49 15.46 -4.55
CA ASP A 129 -3.05 16.63 -5.32
C ASP A 129 -3.04 17.91 -4.47
N ARG A 130 -3.94 18.02 -3.48
CA ARG A 130 -3.96 19.16 -2.53
C ARG A 130 -2.72 19.14 -1.65
N TRP A 131 -2.33 17.97 -1.14
CA TRP A 131 -1.13 17.82 -0.32
C TRP A 131 0.15 18.19 -1.07
N VAL A 132 0.30 17.74 -2.32
CA VAL A 132 1.48 18.12 -3.11
C VAL A 132 1.45 19.60 -3.53
N ALA A 133 0.25 20.19 -3.71
CA ALA A 133 0.11 21.62 -3.93
C ALA A 133 0.51 22.46 -2.69
N ASP A 134 0.26 21.93 -1.50
CA ASP A 134 0.60 22.54 -0.20
C ASP A 134 2.07 22.35 0.20
N GLY A 135 2.90 21.76 -0.66
CA GLY A 135 4.34 21.67 -0.46
C GLY A 135 4.82 20.38 0.24
N TYR A 136 3.96 19.36 0.30
CA TYR A 136 4.36 18.03 0.77
C TYR A 136 4.87 17.17 -0.38
N VAL A 137 5.90 16.36 -0.12
CA VAL A 137 6.17 15.19 -0.97
C VAL A 137 5.10 14.16 -0.69
N VAL A 138 4.45 13.65 -1.74
CA VAL A 138 3.46 12.60 -1.60
C VAL A 138 4.03 11.32 -2.17
N VAL A 139 4.18 10.29 -1.34
CA VAL A 139 4.57 8.95 -1.77
C VAL A 139 3.40 8.01 -1.65
N GLN A 140 3.22 7.13 -2.62
CA GLN A 140 2.14 6.14 -2.62
C GLN A 140 2.69 4.80 -3.05
N THR A 141 2.70 3.84 -2.13
CA THR A 141 3.12 2.48 -2.44
C THR A 141 2.01 1.72 -3.15
N ASP A 142 2.38 0.75 -3.97
CA ASP A 142 1.43 -0.22 -4.53
C ASP A 142 1.10 -1.37 -3.58
N TYR A 143 1.84 -1.56 -2.48
CA TYR A 143 1.92 -2.76 -1.63
C TYR A 143 2.62 -3.96 -2.27
N GLU A 144 2.96 -4.94 -1.41
CA GLU A 144 3.44 -6.26 -1.82
C GLU A 144 2.50 -6.88 -2.86
N GLY A 145 3.07 -7.43 -3.94
CA GLY A 145 2.35 -8.26 -4.91
C GLY A 145 1.40 -7.51 -5.85
N LEU A 146 1.37 -6.18 -5.80
CA LEU A 146 0.66 -5.34 -6.76
C LEU A 146 1.67 -4.68 -7.71
N GLY A 147 1.60 -5.03 -8.99
CA GLY A 147 2.48 -4.48 -10.03
C GLY A 147 3.89 -5.07 -10.03
N THR A 148 4.15 -6.03 -9.12
CA THR A 148 5.43 -6.70 -8.90
C THR A 148 5.19 -8.18 -8.59
N PRO A 149 6.20 -9.06 -8.78
CA PRO A 149 6.00 -10.50 -8.60
C PRO A 149 5.53 -10.88 -7.19
N GLY A 150 4.50 -11.72 -7.10
CA GLY A 150 3.95 -12.21 -5.83
C GLY A 150 2.42 -12.24 -5.86
N GLY A 151 1.80 -12.65 -4.76
CA GLY A 151 0.39 -12.40 -4.50
C GLY A 151 0.27 -11.25 -3.51
N HIS A 152 -0.74 -10.40 -3.65
CA HIS A 152 -0.99 -9.32 -2.69
C HIS A 152 -1.63 -9.88 -1.41
N PRO A 153 -0.95 -9.85 -0.23
CA PRO A 153 -1.53 -10.33 1.02
C PRO A 153 -2.50 -9.28 1.58
N TYR A 154 -3.66 -9.15 0.93
CA TYR A 154 -4.70 -8.19 1.28
C TYR A 154 -5.07 -8.28 2.76
N MET A 155 -5.10 -7.12 3.44
CA MET A 155 -5.30 -6.95 4.88
C MET A 155 -4.22 -7.58 5.78
N ASN A 156 -3.03 -7.92 5.25
CA ASN A 156 -1.88 -8.20 6.10
C ASN A 156 -1.24 -6.88 6.56
N GLY A 157 -1.36 -6.59 7.86
CA GLY A 157 -0.99 -5.29 8.42
C GLY A 157 0.51 -5.04 8.45
N ASP A 158 1.30 -6.06 8.79
CA ASP A 158 2.76 -5.96 8.86
C ASP A 158 3.38 -5.73 7.47
N SER A 159 2.97 -6.52 6.47
CA SER A 159 3.42 -6.34 5.08
C SER A 159 3.05 -4.95 4.54
N ALA A 160 1.80 -4.51 4.77
CA ALA A 160 1.37 -3.18 4.33
C ALA A 160 2.18 -2.07 5.02
N ALA A 161 2.34 -2.11 6.34
CA ALA A 161 3.14 -1.14 7.08
C ALA A 161 4.61 -1.10 6.63
N ASN A 162 5.21 -2.25 6.31
CA ASN A 162 6.57 -2.31 5.79
C ASN A 162 6.72 -1.48 4.52
N THR A 163 5.83 -1.67 3.55
CA THR A 163 5.85 -0.94 2.27
C THR A 163 5.54 0.56 2.43
N VAL A 164 4.62 0.93 3.32
CA VAL A 164 4.29 2.35 3.64
C VAL A 164 5.48 3.09 4.25
N VAL A 165 6.29 2.43 5.07
CA VAL A 165 7.52 3.00 5.65
C VAL A 165 8.65 3.04 4.61
N ASP A 166 8.89 1.91 3.94
CA ASP A 166 10.06 1.73 3.08
C ASP A 166 10.02 2.61 1.83
N ILE A 167 8.84 2.96 1.31
CA ILE A 167 8.74 3.91 0.20
C ILE A 167 9.23 5.33 0.59
N VAL A 168 9.13 5.72 1.86
CA VAL A 168 9.66 7.01 2.35
C VAL A 168 11.19 7.01 2.26
N ARG A 169 11.85 5.91 2.64
CA ARG A 169 13.30 5.73 2.47
C ARG A 169 13.70 5.81 1.00
N ALA A 170 12.98 5.09 0.15
CA ALA A 170 13.26 5.04 -1.29
C ALA A 170 13.10 6.41 -1.95
N ALA A 171 12.09 7.20 -1.55
CA ALA A 171 11.89 8.55 -2.03
C ALA A 171 13.06 9.49 -1.67
N ARG A 172 13.64 9.33 -0.48
CA ARG A 172 14.84 10.08 -0.06
C ARG A 172 16.10 9.72 -0.84
N GLU A 173 16.23 8.45 -1.25
CA GLU A 173 17.30 8.06 -2.18
C GLU A 173 17.06 8.60 -3.59
N ALA A 174 15.80 8.74 -4.00
CA ALA A 174 15.42 9.25 -5.31
C ALA A 174 15.60 10.77 -5.44
N ASP A 175 15.35 11.53 -4.37
CA ASP A 175 15.53 12.98 -4.34
C ASP A 175 16.02 13.45 -2.95
N PRO A 176 17.20 14.10 -2.86
CA PRO A 176 17.75 14.56 -1.58
C PRO A 176 16.96 15.71 -0.93
N GLY A 177 16.01 16.33 -1.64
CA GLY A 177 15.10 17.32 -1.09
C GLY A 177 13.95 16.72 -0.28
N VAL A 178 13.74 15.40 -0.34
CA VAL A 178 12.75 14.70 0.51
C VAL A 178 13.28 14.65 1.94
N GLY A 179 12.50 15.22 2.87
CA GLY A 179 12.87 15.32 4.28
C GLY A 179 12.72 14.02 5.05
N THR A 180 13.02 14.07 6.35
CA THR A 180 12.91 12.92 7.27
C THR A 180 11.60 12.90 8.04
N ARG A 181 10.86 14.01 8.07
CA ARG A 181 9.58 14.17 8.77
C ARG A 181 8.45 13.68 7.88
N TRP A 182 7.64 12.77 8.39
CA TRP A 182 6.57 12.17 7.59
C TRP A 182 5.34 11.81 8.42
N THR A 183 4.20 11.74 7.73
CA THR A 183 2.91 11.30 8.28
C THR A 183 2.38 10.15 7.43
N ALA A 184 1.92 9.09 8.07
CA ALA A 184 1.23 7.99 7.41
C ALA A 184 -0.26 8.34 7.24
N MET A 185 -0.83 8.15 6.06
CA MET A 185 -2.26 8.35 5.84
C MET A 185 -2.82 7.21 5.02
N GLY A 186 -4.04 6.78 5.30
CA GLY A 186 -4.69 5.82 4.41
C GLY A 186 -6.17 5.64 4.62
N HIS A 187 -6.81 4.99 3.65
CA HIS A 187 -8.26 4.84 3.59
C HIS A 187 -8.71 3.40 3.42
N SER A 188 -9.74 2.95 4.14
CA SER A 188 -10.27 1.58 4.04
C SER A 188 -9.19 0.54 4.39
N GLN A 189 -8.80 -0.36 3.49
CA GLN A 189 -7.57 -1.16 3.62
C GLN A 189 -6.34 -0.31 3.98
N GLY A 190 -6.20 0.86 3.36
CA GLY A 190 -5.10 1.77 3.67
C GLY A 190 -5.22 2.41 5.05
N GLY A 191 -6.43 2.55 5.58
CA GLY A 191 -6.66 3.03 6.95
C GLY A 191 -6.19 2.01 7.97
N HIS A 192 -6.44 0.72 7.69
CA HIS A 192 -5.83 -0.39 8.43
C HIS A 192 -4.31 -0.38 8.36
N ALA A 193 -3.73 -0.25 7.16
CA ALA A 193 -2.28 -0.13 6.99
C ALA A 193 -1.69 1.08 7.73
N ALA A 194 -2.42 2.21 7.79
CA ALA A 194 -2.01 3.40 8.54
C ALA A 194 -1.99 3.14 10.06
N LEU A 195 -2.94 2.37 10.60
CA LEU A 195 -2.92 1.95 12.01
C LEU A 195 -1.73 1.03 12.32
N PHE A 196 -1.44 0.04 11.48
CA PHE A 196 -0.25 -0.80 11.63
C PHE A 196 1.04 0.02 11.49
N THR A 197 1.07 0.99 10.58
CA THR A 197 2.19 1.93 10.43
C THR A 197 2.37 2.79 11.68
N ALA A 198 1.28 3.23 12.32
CA ALA A 198 1.35 3.98 13.58
C ALA A 198 1.87 3.13 14.75
N ALA A 199 1.65 1.81 14.73
CA ALA A 199 2.16 0.89 15.74
C ALA A 199 3.65 0.55 15.53
N HIS A 200 4.07 0.32 14.28
CA HIS A 200 5.39 -0.29 13.98
C HIS A 200 6.36 0.61 13.22
N GLY A 201 5.88 1.69 12.60
CA GLY A 201 6.66 2.49 11.65
C GLY A 201 7.88 3.18 12.28
N ALA A 202 7.75 3.70 13.50
CA ALA A 202 8.86 4.34 14.22
C ALA A 202 9.97 3.35 14.60
N GLU A 203 9.62 2.10 14.96
CA GLU A 203 10.60 1.04 15.23
C GLU A 203 11.27 0.56 13.94
N ARG A 204 10.51 0.44 12.85
CA ARG A 204 11.01 -0.02 11.55
C ARG A 204 12.01 0.98 10.94
N ALA A 205 11.76 2.28 11.08
CA ALA A 205 12.58 3.36 10.53
C ALA A 205 12.94 4.44 11.56
N PRO A 206 13.78 4.12 12.55
CA PRO A 206 14.13 5.06 13.62
C PRO A 206 14.97 6.25 13.13
N GLU A 207 15.50 6.18 11.92
CA GLU A 207 16.18 7.29 11.24
C GLU A 207 15.22 8.28 10.56
N LEU A 208 13.94 7.96 10.50
CA LEU A 208 12.86 8.82 10.00
C LEU A 208 11.96 9.23 11.17
N GLU A 209 11.38 10.43 11.08
CA GLU A 209 10.52 10.98 12.11
C GLU A 209 9.05 10.81 11.71
N LEU A 210 8.43 9.70 12.12
CA LEU A 210 7.00 9.48 11.97
C LEU A 210 6.27 10.39 12.97
N GLN A 211 5.63 11.44 12.46
CA GLN A 211 5.03 12.49 13.28
C GLN A 211 3.61 12.14 13.74
N GLY A 212 2.88 11.40 12.91
CA GLY A 212 1.53 10.94 13.21
C GLY A 212 0.96 10.03 12.13
N ALA A 213 -0.28 9.60 12.33
CA ALA A 213 -1.01 8.81 11.35
C ALA A 213 -2.46 9.28 11.19
N VAL A 214 -3.03 9.08 9.99
CA VAL A 214 -4.45 9.34 9.71
C VAL A 214 -5.08 8.10 9.08
N ALA A 215 -6.11 7.57 9.73
CA ALA A 215 -6.85 6.41 9.27
C ALA A 215 -8.30 6.79 8.91
N TYR A 216 -8.58 6.87 7.61
CA TYR A 216 -9.92 7.09 7.09
C TYR A 216 -10.68 5.76 6.98
N ALA A 217 -11.79 5.63 7.71
CA ALA A 217 -12.67 4.46 7.69
C ALA A 217 -11.89 3.12 7.67
N PRO A 218 -11.04 2.84 8.68
CA PRO A 218 -10.09 1.74 8.66
C PRO A 218 -10.78 0.37 8.53
N GLY A 219 -10.40 -0.41 7.52
CA GLY A 219 -10.89 -1.78 7.34
C GLY A 219 -10.54 -2.64 8.55
N SER A 220 -11.53 -3.29 9.15
CA SER A 220 -11.37 -4.06 10.39
C SER A 220 -12.41 -5.17 10.45
N ARG A 221 -12.30 -6.07 11.43
CA ARG A 221 -13.20 -7.21 11.66
C ARG A 221 -13.28 -8.17 10.48
N THR A 222 -12.16 -8.34 9.79
CA THR A 222 -12.06 -9.28 8.66
C THR A 222 -12.16 -10.74 9.10
N SER A 223 -11.79 -11.04 10.35
CA SER A 223 -11.95 -12.35 11.00
C SER A 223 -13.41 -12.79 11.13
N GLU A 224 -14.35 -11.85 11.14
CA GLU A 224 -15.79 -12.10 11.25
C GLU A 224 -16.47 -12.40 9.91
N THR A 225 -15.72 -12.34 8.80
CA THR A 225 -16.26 -12.50 7.43
C THR A 225 -17.11 -13.76 7.29
N ALA A 226 -16.62 -14.92 7.74
CA ALA A 226 -17.35 -16.18 7.61
C ALA A 226 -18.70 -16.14 8.36
N ALA A 227 -18.69 -15.71 9.62
CA ALA A 227 -19.90 -15.57 10.45
C ALA A 227 -20.89 -14.55 9.86
N TYR A 228 -20.39 -13.49 9.24
CA TYR A 228 -21.22 -12.49 8.57
C TYR A 228 -21.99 -13.09 7.39
N PHE A 229 -21.38 -13.97 6.59
CA PHE A 229 -22.08 -14.72 5.53
C PHE A 229 -23.10 -15.73 6.05
N GLU A 230 -22.88 -16.32 7.22
CA GLU A 230 -23.86 -17.22 7.84
C GLU A 230 -25.12 -16.48 8.32
N THR A 231 -24.95 -15.26 8.83
CA THR A 231 -26.06 -14.47 9.39
C THR A 231 -26.85 -13.69 8.34
N GLY A 232 -26.26 -13.42 7.16
CA GLY A 232 -26.93 -12.72 6.06
C GLY A 232 -27.28 -11.26 6.39
N GLY A 233 -26.41 -10.58 7.15
CA GLY A 233 -26.67 -9.23 7.66
C GLY A 233 -26.87 -8.16 6.57
N PRO A 234 -27.33 -6.95 6.96
CA PRO A 234 -27.44 -5.81 6.04
C PRO A 234 -26.07 -5.48 5.43
N GLY A 235 -25.98 -5.41 4.09
CA GLY A 235 -24.72 -5.17 3.38
C GLY A 235 -24.08 -6.42 2.77
N ILE A 236 -24.70 -7.60 2.89
CA ILE A 236 -24.10 -8.87 2.46
C ILE A 236 -23.70 -8.92 0.98
N ALA A 237 -24.46 -8.24 0.10
CA ALA A 237 -24.13 -8.14 -1.31
C ALA A 237 -22.85 -7.32 -1.55
N GLN A 238 -22.61 -6.28 -0.73
CA GLN A 238 -21.37 -5.50 -0.79
C GLN A 238 -20.20 -6.33 -0.27
N ALA A 239 -20.36 -7.04 0.86
CA ALA A 239 -19.34 -7.92 1.41
C ALA A 239 -18.92 -9.03 0.43
N LEU A 240 -19.87 -9.57 -0.35
CA LEU A 240 -19.58 -10.56 -1.39
C LEU A 240 -18.53 -10.08 -2.40
N SER A 241 -18.48 -8.78 -2.68
CA SER A 241 -17.51 -8.19 -3.60
C SER A 241 -16.09 -8.12 -3.01
N PHE A 242 -15.92 -8.22 -1.69
CA PHE A 242 -14.61 -8.20 -1.03
C PHE A 242 -14.10 -9.58 -0.63
N LEU A 243 -14.99 -10.57 -0.57
CA LEU A 243 -14.60 -11.94 -0.23
C LEU A 243 -13.44 -12.50 -1.07
N PRO A 244 -13.42 -12.40 -2.43
CA PRO A 244 -12.34 -13.01 -3.18
C PRO A 244 -10.97 -12.35 -2.92
N VAL A 245 -10.92 -11.05 -2.63
CA VAL A 245 -9.64 -10.39 -2.28
C VAL A 245 -9.19 -10.76 -0.87
N LEU A 246 -10.11 -10.99 0.08
CA LEU A 246 -9.79 -11.57 1.39
C LEU A 246 -9.22 -12.98 1.25
N LEU A 247 -9.86 -13.85 0.47
CA LEU A 247 -9.39 -15.22 0.28
C LEU A 247 -8.03 -15.28 -0.42
N LEU A 248 -7.85 -14.52 -1.51
CA LEU A 248 -6.58 -14.46 -2.23
C LEU A 248 -5.47 -13.80 -1.42
N GLY A 249 -5.81 -12.81 -0.59
CA GLY A 249 -4.87 -12.19 0.34
C GLY A 249 -4.39 -13.15 1.43
N ALA A 250 -5.32 -13.89 2.02
CA ALA A 250 -5.00 -14.92 3.00
C ALA A 250 -4.15 -16.04 2.36
N GLU A 251 -4.50 -16.51 1.15
CA GLU A 251 -3.71 -17.49 0.38
C GLU A 251 -2.29 -17.00 0.07
N ALA A 252 -2.12 -15.71 -0.22
CA ALA A 252 -0.81 -15.12 -0.51
C ALA A 252 0.11 -15.10 0.72
N ALA A 253 -0.45 -14.87 1.92
CA ALA A 253 0.31 -14.87 3.18
C ALA A 253 0.49 -16.27 3.78
N ASP A 254 -0.53 -17.12 3.66
CA ASP A 254 -0.57 -18.50 4.16
C ASP A 254 -1.09 -19.44 3.05
N PRO A 255 -0.20 -20.12 2.30
CA PRO A 255 -0.59 -21.02 1.20
C PRO A 255 -1.44 -22.23 1.61
N ASP A 256 -1.56 -22.53 2.91
CA ASP A 256 -2.50 -23.57 3.38
C ASP A 256 -3.96 -23.09 3.31
N ILE A 257 -4.20 -21.77 3.25
CA ILE A 257 -5.51 -21.16 2.99
C ILE A 257 -5.77 -21.19 1.48
N ALA A 258 -6.21 -22.35 0.97
CA ALA A 258 -6.48 -22.53 -0.45
C ALA A 258 -7.80 -21.87 -0.88
N ALA A 259 -7.73 -20.68 -1.48
CA ALA A 259 -8.89 -19.86 -1.83
C ALA A 259 -9.89 -20.60 -2.73
N ASP A 260 -9.39 -21.32 -3.74
CA ASP A 260 -10.21 -22.11 -4.67
C ASP A 260 -10.98 -23.26 -3.99
N ALA A 261 -10.47 -23.77 -2.86
CA ALA A 261 -11.12 -24.85 -2.10
C ALA A 261 -12.19 -24.31 -1.12
N MET A 262 -12.19 -23.01 -0.84
CA MET A 262 -13.12 -22.40 0.10
C MET A 262 -14.48 -22.07 -0.50
N LEU A 263 -14.57 -21.88 -1.82
CA LEU A 263 -15.79 -21.42 -2.49
C LEU A 263 -16.56 -22.54 -3.19
N THR A 264 -17.87 -22.40 -3.27
CA THR A 264 -18.72 -23.24 -4.13
C THR A 264 -18.44 -22.99 -5.62
N ASP A 265 -18.89 -23.90 -6.48
CA ASP A 265 -18.86 -23.71 -7.93
C ASP A 265 -19.60 -22.44 -8.39
N ALA A 266 -20.69 -22.08 -7.70
CA ALA A 266 -21.46 -20.88 -7.98
C ALA A 266 -20.67 -19.59 -7.69
N SER A 267 -19.71 -19.64 -6.76
CA SER A 267 -18.91 -18.50 -6.32
C SER A 267 -17.53 -18.42 -6.99
N ARG A 268 -17.10 -19.44 -7.74
CA ARG A 268 -15.85 -19.42 -8.52
C ARG A 268 -15.67 -18.19 -9.43
N PRO A 269 -16.72 -17.62 -10.07
CA PRO A 269 -16.54 -16.41 -10.87
C PRO A 269 -15.94 -15.22 -10.10
N LEU A 270 -16.10 -15.17 -8.77
CA LEU A 270 -15.51 -14.12 -7.92
C LEU A 270 -13.98 -14.18 -7.92
N LEU A 271 -13.41 -15.38 -7.71
CA LEU A 271 -11.95 -15.56 -7.73
C LEU A 271 -11.39 -15.35 -9.13
N ALA A 272 -12.09 -15.81 -10.17
CA ALA A 272 -11.68 -15.58 -11.54
C ALA A 272 -11.60 -14.08 -11.86
N ALA A 273 -12.62 -13.30 -11.45
CA ALA A 273 -12.62 -11.85 -11.62
C ALA A 273 -11.49 -11.19 -10.80
N ALA A 274 -11.28 -11.59 -9.55
CA ALA A 274 -10.27 -10.98 -8.68
C ALA A 274 -8.83 -11.27 -9.10
N ARG A 275 -8.53 -12.46 -9.66
CA ARG A 275 -7.17 -12.82 -10.11
C ARG A 275 -6.71 -12.00 -11.32
N THR A 276 -7.62 -11.48 -12.14
CA THR A 276 -7.27 -10.77 -13.39
C THR A 276 -7.74 -9.32 -13.45
N GLY A 277 -8.75 -8.97 -12.65
CA GLY A 277 -9.41 -7.67 -12.65
C GLY A 277 -9.31 -6.97 -11.31
N CYS A 278 -9.92 -5.79 -11.25
CA CYS A 278 -9.95 -4.96 -10.06
C CYS A 278 -11.32 -4.99 -9.40
N MET A 279 -11.51 -4.23 -8.32
CA MET A 279 -12.74 -4.30 -7.53
C MET A 279 -14.02 -4.04 -8.33
N ASP A 280 -13.98 -3.26 -9.42
CA ASP A 280 -15.15 -3.04 -10.28
C ASP A 280 -15.52 -4.30 -11.09
N ASP A 281 -14.53 -5.07 -11.56
CA ASP A 281 -14.74 -6.37 -12.20
C ASP A 281 -15.32 -7.39 -11.22
N VAL A 282 -14.81 -7.39 -9.97
CA VAL A 282 -15.32 -8.26 -8.92
C VAL A 282 -16.77 -7.92 -8.56
N ARG A 283 -17.11 -6.63 -8.44
CA ARG A 283 -18.50 -6.19 -8.22
C ARG A 283 -19.43 -6.62 -9.34
N ALA A 284 -18.97 -6.54 -10.60
CA ALA A 284 -19.73 -7.01 -11.75
C ALA A 284 -19.98 -8.53 -11.69
N ALA A 285 -18.98 -9.32 -11.30
CA ALA A 285 -19.16 -10.75 -11.08
C ALA A 285 -20.10 -11.05 -9.91
N ALA A 286 -19.94 -10.36 -8.77
CA ALA A 286 -20.75 -10.53 -7.57
C ALA A 286 -22.25 -10.28 -7.80
N ALA A 287 -22.62 -9.40 -8.74
CA ALA A 287 -24.02 -9.18 -9.12
C ALA A 287 -24.74 -10.44 -9.67
N THR A 288 -23.98 -11.48 -10.03
CA THR A 288 -24.50 -12.75 -10.57
C THR A 288 -24.42 -13.93 -9.60
N VAL A 289 -23.81 -13.73 -8.42
CA VAL A 289 -23.52 -14.80 -7.44
C VAL A 289 -24.49 -14.71 -6.27
N PRO A 290 -25.15 -15.83 -5.88
CA PRO A 290 -26.01 -15.86 -4.69
C PRO A 290 -25.21 -15.63 -3.39
N VAL A 291 -25.69 -14.73 -2.54
CA VAL A 291 -25.04 -14.38 -1.26
C VAL A 291 -25.14 -15.50 -0.20
N ASP A 292 -26.00 -16.50 -0.40
CA ASP A 292 -26.29 -17.59 0.54
C ASP A 292 -25.58 -18.93 0.18
N GLN A 293 -24.83 -18.98 -0.92
CA GLN A 293 -24.16 -20.19 -1.43
C GLN A 293 -22.68 -19.94 -1.68
N VAL A 294 -22.03 -19.28 -0.73
CA VAL A 294 -20.70 -18.72 -0.91
C VAL A 294 -19.61 -19.75 -0.62
N PHE A 295 -19.54 -20.22 0.63
CA PHE A 295 -18.53 -21.18 1.07
C PHE A 295 -18.91 -22.62 0.72
N ALA A 296 -17.91 -23.41 0.28
CA ALA A 296 -18.08 -24.82 0.00
C ALA A 296 -18.40 -25.62 1.27
N PRO A 297 -19.23 -26.68 1.20
CA PRO A 297 -19.41 -27.59 2.32
C PRO A 297 -18.08 -28.17 2.79
N GLY A 298 -17.75 -27.97 4.07
CA GLY A 298 -16.49 -28.45 4.66
C GLY A 298 -15.27 -27.57 4.39
N ALA A 299 -15.45 -26.37 3.82
CA ALA A 299 -14.38 -25.37 3.77
C ALA A 299 -13.86 -25.05 5.17
N ASP A 300 -12.53 -24.94 5.32
CA ASP A 300 -11.89 -24.59 6.58
C ASP A 300 -11.95 -23.08 6.82
N VAL A 301 -13.16 -22.58 7.09
CA VAL A 301 -13.38 -21.18 7.47
C VAL A 301 -12.76 -20.83 8.82
N GLY A 302 -12.47 -21.83 9.65
CA GLY A 302 -11.79 -21.67 10.94
C GLY A 302 -10.38 -21.13 10.76
N ARG A 303 -9.59 -21.73 9.87
CA ARG A 303 -8.24 -21.24 9.56
C ARG A 303 -8.26 -19.81 9.00
N LEU A 304 -9.24 -19.49 8.16
CA LEU A 304 -9.42 -18.14 7.63
C LEU A 304 -9.67 -17.12 8.75
N THR A 305 -10.58 -17.44 9.67
CA THR A 305 -10.89 -16.62 10.84
C THR A 305 -9.67 -16.48 11.76
N GLU A 306 -8.94 -17.57 12.03
CA GLU A 306 -7.73 -17.56 12.86
C GLU A 306 -6.63 -16.68 12.25
N TYR A 307 -6.40 -16.78 10.94
CA TYR A 307 -5.45 -15.92 10.23
C TYR A 307 -5.84 -14.45 10.38
N PHE A 308 -7.07 -14.08 10.00
CA PHE A 308 -7.47 -12.67 10.06
C PHE A 308 -7.59 -12.12 11.48
N ALA A 309 -7.81 -12.96 12.50
CA ALA A 309 -7.77 -12.52 13.90
C ALA A 309 -6.38 -11.99 14.30
N THR A 310 -5.31 -12.44 13.64
CA THR A 310 -3.95 -11.89 13.84
C THR A 310 -3.73 -10.55 13.13
N GLN A 311 -4.65 -10.16 12.26
CA GLN A 311 -4.56 -8.96 11.42
C GLN A 311 -5.52 -7.85 11.87
N GLU A 312 -6.15 -7.98 13.04
CA GLU A 312 -7.10 -6.98 13.53
C GLU A 312 -6.39 -5.82 14.27
N PRO A 313 -6.76 -4.55 13.99
CA PRO A 313 -6.11 -3.40 14.60
C PRO A 313 -6.36 -3.24 16.10
N GLU A 314 -7.39 -3.86 16.67
CA GLU A 314 -7.79 -3.75 18.08
C GLU A 314 -6.68 -4.13 19.07
N ALA A 315 -5.76 -5.01 18.66
CA ALA A 315 -4.65 -5.48 19.47
C ALA A 315 -3.41 -4.55 19.40
N LEU A 316 -3.39 -3.58 18.48
CA LEU A 316 -2.24 -2.71 18.27
C LEU A 316 -2.06 -1.71 19.41
N THR A 317 -0.80 -1.43 19.77
CA THR A 317 -0.46 -0.27 20.59
C THR A 317 0.18 0.78 19.68
N LEU A 318 -0.53 1.87 19.40
CA LEU A 318 -0.02 2.92 18.52
C LEU A 318 1.03 3.75 19.25
N THR A 319 2.10 4.12 18.54
CA THR A 319 3.26 4.80 19.13
C THR A 319 3.35 6.29 18.80
N VAL A 320 2.50 6.75 17.89
CA VAL A 320 2.42 8.15 17.43
C VAL A 320 0.98 8.64 17.44
N PRO A 321 0.73 9.95 17.61
CA PRO A 321 -0.63 10.49 17.54
C PRO A 321 -1.34 10.04 16.27
N THR A 322 -2.57 9.56 16.41
CA THR A 322 -3.33 8.99 15.30
C THR A 322 -4.74 9.56 15.26
N LEU A 323 -5.11 10.15 14.13
CA LEU A 323 -6.47 10.60 13.86
C LEU A 323 -7.23 9.51 13.09
N VAL A 324 -8.32 9.01 13.65
CA VAL A 324 -9.28 8.15 12.96
C VAL A 324 -10.46 9.02 12.52
N VAL A 325 -10.88 8.87 11.26
CA VAL A 325 -12.05 9.61 10.74
C VAL A 325 -13.07 8.66 10.12
N GLN A 326 -14.36 8.90 10.38
CA GLN A 326 -15.43 8.01 9.95
C GLN A 326 -16.67 8.77 9.46
N GLY A 327 -17.26 8.32 8.35
CA GLY A 327 -18.56 8.84 7.88
C GLY A 327 -19.74 8.13 8.55
N THR A 328 -20.82 8.85 8.88
CA THR A 328 -22.02 8.26 9.52
C THR A 328 -22.85 7.38 8.58
N THR A 329 -22.69 7.53 7.27
CA THR A 329 -23.44 6.76 6.25
C THR A 329 -22.60 5.70 5.55
N ASP A 330 -21.41 5.41 6.10
CA ASP A 330 -20.55 4.34 5.62
C ASP A 330 -21.21 2.96 5.81
N VAL A 331 -21.38 2.26 4.69
CA VAL A 331 -21.98 0.92 4.63
C VAL A 331 -20.95 -0.17 4.33
N LEU A 332 -19.68 0.18 4.09
CA LEU A 332 -18.61 -0.79 3.85
C LEU A 332 -17.83 -1.08 5.13
N VAL A 333 -17.49 -0.04 5.87
CA VAL A 333 -16.95 -0.12 7.23
C VAL A 333 -17.89 0.68 8.12
N SER A 334 -18.82 -0.02 8.76
CA SER A 334 -19.85 0.67 9.55
C SER A 334 -19.21 1.48 10.68
N ARG A 335 -19.81 2.64 11.01
CA ARG A 335 -19.39 3.44 12.16
C ARG A 335 -19.27 2.62 13.44
N GLN A 336 -20.18 1.67 13.67
CA GLN A 336 -20.11 0.80 14.85
C GLN A 336 -18.78 0.03 14.92
N ILE A 337 -18.30 -0.50 13.81
CA ILE A 337 -17.01 -1.21 13.76
C ILE A 337 -15.87 -0.26 14.14
N THR A 338 -15.85 0.94 13.55
CA THR A 338 -14.81 1.94 13.86
C THR A 338 -14.89 2.45 15.30
N ASP A 339 -16.10 2.62 15.86
CA ASP A 339 -16.31 2.93 17.29
C ASP A 339 -15.67 1.84 18.18
N GLU A 340 -15.82 0.55 17.85
CA GLU A 340 -15.24 -0.55 18.63
C GLU A 340 -13.72 -0.63 18.53
N VAL A 341 -13.16 -0.40 17.33
CA VAL A 341 -11.70 -0.35 17.10
C VAL A 341 -11.07 0.80 17.88
N THR A 342 -11.61 2.01 17.74
CA THR A 342 -11.10 3.21 18.42
C THR A 342 -11.21 3.09 19.94
N ASN A 343 -12.30 2.52 20.46
CA ASN A 343 -12.43 2.23 21.90
C ASN A 343 -11.37 1.23 22.40
N SER A 344 -11.04 0.21 21.60
CA SER A 344 -10.03 -0.79 21.95
C SER A 344 -8.63 -0.19 21.98
N LEU A 345 -8.28 0.58 20.94
CA LEU A 345 -7.03 1.34 20.86
C LEU A 345 -6.90 2.33 22.03
N CYS A 346 -7.97 3.05 22.34
CA CYS A 346 -7.94 3.97 23.49
C CYS A 346 -7.80 3.24 24.82
N SER A 347 -8.44 2.08 24.98
CA SER A 347 -8.36 1.28 26.20
C SER A 347 -6.95 0.71 26.44
N ASN A 348 -6.15 0.53 25.39
CA ASN A 348 -4.77 0.06 25.49
C ASN A 348 -3.72 1.20 25.60
N GLY A 349 -4.16 2.45 25.66
CA GLY A 349 -3.31 3.62 25.87
C GLY A 349 -2.75 4.25 24.59
N SER A 350 -3.22 3.82 23.43
CA SER A 350 -2.84 4.43 22.14
C SER A 350 -3.28 5.89 22.06
N PRO A 351 -2.48 6.82 21.49
CA PRO A 351 -2.83 8.22 21.38
C PRO A 351 -3.76 8.49 20.18
N VAL A 352 -5.03 8.07 20.30
CA VAL A 352 -6.04 8.18 19.24
C VAL A 352 -6.99 9.35 19.45
N SER A 353 -7.17 10.17 18.42
CA SER A 353 -8.30 11.10 18.27
C SER A 353 -9.29 10.52 17.27
N TYR A 354 -10.59 10.67 17.49
CA TYR A 354 -11.62 10.08 16.63
C TYR A 354 -12.69 11.10 16.26
N GLU A 355 -12.86 11.33 14.95
CA GLU A 355 -13.82 12.28 14.42
C GLU A 355 -14.84 11.62 13.49
N VAL A 356 -16.09 12.07 13.61
CA VAL A 356 -17.23 11.50 12.89
C VAL A 356 -17.91 12.58 12.04
N TYR A 357 -18.05 12.29 10.75
CA TYR A 357 -18.57 13.21 9.75
C TYR A 357 -19.98 12.84 9.35
N ASP A 358 -20.95 13.68 9.72
CA ASP A 358 -22.35 13.42 9.45
C ASP A 358 -22.66 13.47 7.94
N GLY A 359 -23.42 12.49 7.44
CA GLY A 359 -23.82 12.39 6.04
C GLY A 359 -22.72 11.93 5.08
N ALA A 360 -21.47 11.82 5.52
CA ALA A 360 -20.38 11.30 4.70
C ALA A 360 -20.52 9.77 4.53
N ASP A 361 -20.35 9.29 3.30
CA ASP A 361 -20.24 7.86 2.99
C ASP A 361 -18.78 7.39 3.07
N HIS A 362 -18.54 6.09 2.81
CA HIS A 362 -17.20 5.48 2.88
C HIS A 362 -16.11 6.27 2.15
N ARG A 363 -16.42 6.82 0.97
CA ARG A 363 -15.44 7.58 0.17
C ARG A 363 -15.60 9.10 0.37
N GLY A 364 -16.80 9.56 0.72
CA GLY A 364 -17.11 10.96 0.98
C GLY A 364 -16.38 11.53 2.19
N VAL A 365 -15.99 10.68 3.15
CA VAL A 365 -15.20 11.09 4.32
C VAL A 365 -13.85 11.70 3.94
N LEU A 366 -13.25 11.30 2.80
CA LEU A 366 -11.99 11.87 2.30
C LEU A 366 -12.10 13.38 2.06
N GLU A 367 -13.22 13.83 1.51
CA GLU A 367 -13.48 15.24 1.27
C GLU A 367 -13.96 15.94 2.54
N ALA A 368 -14.91 15.31 3.24
CA ALA A 368 -15.54 15.92 4.42
C ALA A 368 -14.55 16.22 5.54
N ALA A 369 -13.53 15.35 5.71
CA ALA A 369 -12.51 15.47 6.76
C ALA A 369 -11.27 16.26 6.35
N HIS A 370 -11.22 16.82 5.13
CA HIS A 370 -9.97 17.36 4.59
C HIS A 370 -9.36 18.48 5.45
N ASP A 371 -10.16 19.46 5.88
CA ASP A 371 -9.67 20.60 6.65
C ASP A 371 -9.21 20.22 8.06
N ASP A 372 -9.92 19.31 8.73
CA ASP A 372 -9.57 18.84 10.07
C ASP A 372 -8.33 17.94 10.01
N VAL A 373 -8.21 17.07 9.00
CA VAL A 373 -7.01 16.27 8.79
C VAL A 373 -5.81 17.17 8.47
N ARG A 374 -5.98 18.22 7.66
CA ARG A 374 -4.91 19.20 7.45
C ARG A 374 -4.46 19.83 8.76
N SER A 375 -5.42 20.24 9.59
CA SER A 375 -5.14 20.84 10.90
C SER A 375 -4.38 19.87 11.81
N PHE A 376 -4.81 18.60 11.89
CA PHE A 376 -4.11 17.56 12.63
C PHE A 376 -2.67 17.35 12.14
N VAL A 377 -2.45 17.31 10.83
CA VAL A 377 -1.11 17.15 10.25
C VAL A 377 -0.21 18.33 10.59
N GLU A 378 -0.74 19.56 10.58
CA GLU A 378 -0.01 20.76 10.98
C GLU A 378 0.34 20.73 12.48
N GLU A 379 -0.59 20.29 13.34
CA GLU A 379 -0.38 20.13 14.79
C GLU A 379 0.74 19.12 15.10
N VAL A 380 0.68 17.91 14.54
CA VAL A 380 1.74 16.90 14.78
C VAL A 380 3.08 17.34 14.16
N SER A 381 3.04 18.06 13.04
CA SER A 381 4.25 18.57 12.39
C SER A 381 4.97 19.64 13.20
N SER A 382 4.24 20.41 14.01
CA SER A 382 4.78 21.46 14.88
C SER A 382 5.20 20.96 16.27
N GLY A 383 4.95 19.68 16.57
CA GLY A 383 5.19 19.07 17.88
C GLY A 383 4.14 19.45 18.93
N GLU A 384 3.02 20.02 18.50
CA GLU A 384 1.86 20.25 19.35
C GLU A 384 1.15 18.91 19.63
N ALA A 385 0.62 18.76 20.84
CA ALA A 385 -0.19 17.59 21.18
C ALA A 385 -1.57 17.74 20.51
N PRO A 386 -2.00 16.81 19.64
CA PRO A 386 -3.29 16.92 18.99
C PRO A 386 -4.43 16.94 20.00
N ALA A 387 -5.54 17.58 19.63
CA ALA A 387 -6.70 17.70 20.50
C ALA A 387 -7.24 16.32 20.96
N ALA A 388 -7.62 16.27 22.23
CA ALA A 388 -8.51 15.27 22.85
C ALA A 388 -8.23 13.80 22.45
N VAL A 389 -7.06 13.30 22.86
CA VAL A 389 -6.72 11.87 22.79
C VAL A 389 -7.64 11.08 23.72
N CYS A 390 -8.38 10.12 23.15
CA CYS A 390 -9.19 9.13 23.88
C CYS A 390 -10.18 9.69 24.90
N SER A 391 -10.86 10.79 24.53
CA SER A 391 -11.90 11.45 25.33
C SER A 391 -13.32 11.10 24.92
#